data_AF-A0A511TJS7-F1
#
_entry.id   AF-A0A511TJS7-F1
#
_cell.length_a   1.000
_cell.length_b   1.000
_cell.length_c   1.000
_cell.angle_alpha   90.00
_cell.angle_beta   90.00
_cell.angle_gamma   90.00
#
_symmetry.space_group_name_H-M   'P 1'
#
loop_
_entity.id
_entity.type
_entity.pdbx_description
1 polymer ?
#
loop_
_entity_poly.entity_id
_entity_poly.type
_entity_poly.pdbx_seq_one_letter_code
_entity_poly.pdbx_strand_id
1 'polypeptide(L)'
;MDTTSAPLSWRLGSPTALFTLLLGGFMLYLSVGGLLNPVEAARGFGLPLTGTEAIPWMSVKAGRDFGIALALFGLVAARQRKAAGIFVVASIAMPVTDALTVMGQGVSFAYAFAVHGSAVIYGICLGWALLRPGKARGQAGLPGTQGL
;
A
#
# COMPACT_ATOMS: atom_id res chain seq x y z
N MET A 1 -33.87 8.88 -5.86
CA MET A 1 -32.88 8.04 -6.57
C MET A 1 -31.85 7.62 -5.52
N ASP A 2 -32.24 6.67 -4.66
CA ASP A 2 -31.40 6.24 -3.53
C ASP A 2 -30.42 5.16 -4.01
N THR A 3 -29.16 5.55 -4.17
CA THR A 3 -28.06 4.61 -4.36
C THR A 3 -27.56 4.17 -2.98
N THR A 4 -28.33 3.34 -2.28
CA THR A 4 -27.87 2.64 -1.07
C THR A 4 -26.76 1.66 -1.45
N SER A 5 -25.55 2.19 -1.62
CA SER A 5 -24.33 1.43 -1.75
C SER A 5 -24.12 0.71 -0.42
N ALA A 6 -24.37 -0.60 -0.39
CA ALA A 6 -24.13 -1.41 0.81
C ALA A 6 -22.70 -1.13 1.33
N PRO A 7 -22.53 -0.79 2.62
CA PRO A 7 -21.21 -0.50 3.17
C PRO A 7 -20.33 -1.72 2.97
N LEU A 8 -19.17 -1.52 2.32
CA LEU A 8 -18.13 -2.54 2.19
C LEU A 8 -17.63 -2.89 3.59
N SER A 9 -18.31 -3.80 4.28
CA SER A 9 -17.90 -4.23 5.61
C SER A 9 -16.56 -4.98 5.49
N TRP A 10 -15.48 -4.30 5.86
CA TRP A 10 -14.15 -4.87 5.76
C TRP A 10 -13.94 -5.91 6.86
N ARG A 11 -13.98 -7.20 6.51
CA ARG A 11 -13.67 -8.27 7.47
C ARG A 11 -12.17 -8.28 7.77
N LEU A 12 -11.78 -8.23 9.05
CA LEU A 12 -10.38 -8.23 9.48
C LEU A 12 -9.64 -9.51 9.08
N GLY A 13 -10.33 -10.65 8.97
CA GLY A 13 -9.77 -11.90 8.44
C GLY A 13 -9.79 -12.02 6.91
N SER A 14 -10.18 -10.97 6.17
CA SER A 14 -10.17 -11.04 4.70
C SER A 14 -8.74 -10.98 4.16
N PRO A 15 -8.47 -11.62 2.99
CA PRO A 15 -7.16 -11.52 2.34
C PRO A 15 -6.72 -10.06 2.14
N THR A 16 -7.65 -9.18 1.75
CA THR A 16 -7.35 -7.74 1.61
C THR A 16 -6.95 -7.06 2.92
N ALA A 17 -7.54 -7.43 4.06
CA ALA A 17 -7.09 -6.89 5.35
C ALA A 17 -5.66 -7.37 5.68
N LEU A 18 -5.42 -8.67 5.51
CA LEU A 18 -4.10 -9.25 5.72
C LEU A 18 -3.03 -8.61 4.84
N PHE A 19 -3.25 -8.51 3.53
CA PHE A 19 -2.30 -7.87 2.61
C PHE A 19 -2.10 -6.38 2.93
N THR A 20 -3.15 -5.65 3.31
CA THR A 20 -2.95 -4.26 3.78
C THR A 20 -2.10 -4.18 5.06
N LEU A 21 -2.30 -5.09 6.01
CA LEU A 21 -1.48 -5.15 7.23
C LEU A 21 -0.03 -5.55 6.92
N LEU A 22 0.18 -6.49 5.98
CA LEU A 22 1.52 -6.87 5.53
C LEU A 22 2.23 -5.69 4.84
N LEU A 23 1.52 -4.91 4.03
CA LEU A 23 2.08 -3.68 3.45
C LEU A 23 2.44 -2.67 4.55
N GLY A 24 1.55 -2.43 5.52
CA GLY A 24 1.85 -1.55 6.66
C GLY A 24 3.04 -2.04 7.48
N GLY A 25 3.11 -3.35 7.75
CA GLY A 25 4.23 -3.98 8.44
C GLY A 25 5.54 -3.86 7.68
N PHE A 26 5.51 -4.02 6.36
CA PHE A 26 6.68 -3.81 5.50
C PHE A 26 7.16 -2.35 5.52
N MET A 27 6.25 -1.38 5.46
CA MET A 27 6.61 0.04 5.57
C MET A 27 7.19 0.39 6.95
N LEU A 28 6.65 -0.20 8.03
CA LEU A 28 7.22 -0.06 9.36
C LEU A 28 8.63 -0.68 9.44
N TYR A 29 8.84 -1.86 8.86
CA TYR A 29 10.14 -2.50 8.76
C TYR A 29 11.17 -1.61 8.04
N LEU A 30 10.80 -1.03 6.88
CA LEU A 30 11.67 -0.10 6.15
C LEU A 30 11.98 1.16 6.96
N SER A 31 10.99 1.70 7.68
CA SER A 31 11.17 2.85 8.55
C SER A 31 12.18 2.59 9.66
N VAL A 32 12.00 1.49 10.40
CA VAL A 32 12.93 1.10 11.47
C VAL A 32 14.33 0.82 10.90
N GLY A 33 14.42 0.12 9.77
CA GLY A 33 15.69 -0.13 9.09
C GLY A 33 16.41 1.16 8.66
N GLY A 34 15.68 2.14 8.12
CA GLY A 34 16.23 3.44 7.73
C GLY A 34 16.76 4.28 8.89
N LEU A 35 16.16 4.16 10.09
CA LEU A 35 16.62 4.83 11.30
C LEU A 35 17.82 4.14 11.94
N LEU A 36 17.81 2.80 11.98
CA LEU A 36 18.84 2.02 12.67
C LEU A 36 20.09 1.79 11.81
N ASN A 37 19.93 1.70 10.48
CA ASN A 37 21.02 1.45 9.56
C ASN A 37 20.84 2.24 8.25
N PRO A 38 21.03 3.57 8.29
CA PRO A 38 20.75 4.45 7.16
C PRO A 38 21.62 4.18 5.93
N VAL A 39 22.89 3.80 6.10
CA VAL A 39 23.78 3.52 4.96
C VAL A 39 23.32 2.27 4.21
N GLU A 40 23.02 1.18 4.91
CA GLU A 40 22.51 -0.03 4.26
C GLU A 40 21.09 0.17 3.70
N ALA A 41 20.25 0.95 4.37
CA ALA A 41 18.94 1.31 3.84
C ALA A 41 19.05 2.12 2.53
N ALA A 42 19.98 3.07 2.46
CA ALA A 42 20.25 3.83 1.24
C ALA A 42 20.75 2.92 0.10
N ARG A 43 21.66 1.98 0.40
CA ARG A 43 22.13 0.98 -0.55
C ARG A 43 21.00 0.08 -1.07
N GLY A 44 20.16 -0.44 -0.18
CA GLY A 44 19.02 -1.27 -0.54
C GLY A 44 17.92 -0.52 -1.30
N PHE A 45 17.85 0.81 -1.14
CA PHE A 45 16.97 1.66 -1.94
C PHE A 45 17.54 1.92 -3.34
N GLY A 46 18.87 1.89 -3.50
CA GLY A 46 19.58 2.21 -4.74
C GLY A 46 20.19 3.62 -4.78
N LEU A 47 20.46 4.24 -3.63
CA LEU A 47 21.18 5.52 -3.58
C LEU A 47 22.68 5.29 -3.33
N PRO A 48 23.57 6.07 -3.99
CA PRO A 48 25.02 5.97 -3.82
C PRO A 48 25.50 6.70 -2.55
N LEU A 49 24.79 6.57 -1.43
CA LEU A 49 25.18 7.17 -0.15
C LEU A 49 25.92 6.14 0.69
N THR A 50 27.08 6.50 1.21
CA THR A 50 28.04 5.57 1.83
C THR A 50 28.47 5.95 3.24
N GLY A 51 28.15 7.15 3.69
CA GLY A 51 28.49 7.67 5.01
C GLY A 51 27.35 8.44 5.66
N THR A 52 27.71 9.43 6.48
CA THR A 52 26.79 10.22 7.29
C THR A 52 25.79 11.03 6.47
N GLU A 53 26.09 11.29 5.19
CA GLU A 53 25.17 11.94 4.25
C GLU A 53 23.86 11.15 4.06
N ALA A 54 23.84 9.85 4.35
CA ALA A 54 22.61 9.04 4.31
C ALA A 54 21.62 9.38 5.43
N ILE A 55 22.10 9.87 6.58
CA ILE A 55 21.29 10.06 7.79
C ILE A 55 20.08 10.98 7.55
N PRO A 56 20.22 12.22 7.06
CA PRO A 56 19.07 13.11 6.88
C PRO A 56 18.08 12.57 5.84
N TRP A 57 18.58 12.02 4.73
CA TRP A 57 17.73 11.45 3.67
C TRP A 57 16.93 10.24 4.17
N MET A 58 17.59 9.32 4.86
CA MET A 58 16.93 8.12 5.39
C MET A 58 16.03 8.42 6.58
N SER A 59 16.31 9.48 7.35
CA SER A 59 15.40 9.94 8.41
C SER A 59 14.09 10.46 7.83
N VAL A 60 14.15 11.30 6.79
CA VAL A 60 12.94 11.80 6.10
C VAL A 60 12.14 10.65 5.50
N LYS A 61 12.81 9.74 4.78
CA LYS A 61 12.17 8.56 4.20
C LYS A 61 11.56 7.66 5.27
N ALA A 62 12.27 7.39 6.36
CA ALA A 62 11.78 6.56 7.44
C ALA A 62 10.55 7.18 8.12
N GLY A 63 10.52 8.51 8.31
CA GLY A 63 9.35 9.21 8.83
C GLY A 63 8.14 9.07 7.91
N ARG A 64 8.33 9.20 6.59
CA ARG A 64 7.28 8.94 5.58
C ARG A 64 6.74 7.52 5.68
N ASP A 65 7.63 6.53 5.70
CA ASP A 65 7.26 5.12 5.71
C ASP A 65 6.53 4.74 7.02
N PHE A 66 6.93 5.34 8.15
CA PHE A 66 6.21 5.22 9.42
C PHE A 66 4.78 5.77 9.33
N GLY A 67 4.63 6.97 8.76
CA GLY A 67 3.30 7.58 8.56
C GLY A 67 2.39 6.71 7.69
N ILE A 68 2.93 6.11 6.64
CA ILE A 68 2.18 5.17 5.77
C ILE A 68 1.78 3.91 6.54
N ALA A 69 2.68 3.33 7.34
CA ALA A 69 2.35 2.18 8.18
C ALA A 69 1.20 2.48 9.14
N LEU A 70 1.27 3.61 9.86
CA LEU A 70 0.21 4.05 10.77
C LEU A 70 -1.12 4.28 10.04
N ALA A 71 -1.10 4.92 8.87
CA ALA A 71 -2.29 5.13 8.06
C ALA A 71 -2.93 3.79 7.65
N LEU A 72 -2.15 2.82 7.18
CA LEU A 72 -2.66 1.51 6.77
C LEU A 72 -3.24 0.74 7.97
N PHE A 73 -2.55 0.73 9.11
CA PHE A 73 -3.07 0.09 10.33
C PHE A 73 -4.36 0.76 10.82
N GLY A 74 -4.39 2.10 10.84
CA GLY A 74 -5.57 2.87 11.23
C GLY A 74 -6.76 2.62 10.30
N LEU A 75 -6.54 2.57 8.99
CA LEU A 75 -7.60 2.29 8.00
C LEU A 75 -8.16 0.87 8.14
N VAL A 76 -7.30 -0.13 8.43
CA VAL A 76 -7.74 -1.49 8.73
C VAL A 76 -8.54 -1.54 10.03
N ALA A 77 -8.02 -0.94 11.11
CA ALA A 77 -8.68 -0.89 12.41
C ALA A 77 -10.06 -0.19 12.35
N ALA A 78 -10.14 0.92 11.61
CA ALA A 78 -11.38 1.65 11.35
C ALA A 78 -12.28 0.98 10.29
N ARG A 79 -11.85 -0.14 9.70
CA ARG A 79 -12.57 -0.91 8.67
C ARG A 79 -12.91 -0.10 7.43
N GLN A 80 -12.10 0.90 7.10
CA GLN A 80 -12.27 1.82 5.98
C GLN A 80 -11.67 1.26 4.67
N ARG A 81 -12.25 0.17 4.14
CA ARG A 81 -11.71 -0.55 2.96
C ARG A 81 -11.50 0.34 1.75
N LYS A 82 -12.49 1.15 1.40
CA LYS A 82 -12.44 2.02 0.21
C LYS A 82 -11.35 3.07 0.35
N ALA A 83 -11.25 3.70 1.53
CA ALA A 83 -10.20 4.67 1.82
C ALA A 83 -8.80 4.02 1.79
N ALA A 84 -8.64 2.82 2.33
CA ALA A 84 -7.40 2.04 2.18
C ALA A 84 -7.03 1.79 0.72
N GLY A 85 -8.01 1.44 -0.12
CA GLY A 85 -7.80 1.24 -1.56
C GLY A 85 -7.33 2.51 -2.25
N ILE A 86 -8.00 3.65 -2.01
CA ILE A 86 -7.62 4.95 -2.58
C ILE A 86 -6.23 5.35 -2.10
N PHE A 87 -5.96 5.20 -0.81
CA PHE A 87 -4.67 5.54 -0.20
C PHE A 87 -3.52 4.72 -0.78
N VAL A 88 -3.70 3.39 -0.94
CA VAL A 88 -2.71 2.51 -1.56
C VAL A 88 -2.44 2.94 -3.00
N VAL A 89 -3.48 3.19 -3.80
CA VAL A 89 -3.32 3.62 -5.21
C VAL A 89 -2.61 4.96 -5.31
N ALA A 90 -2.99 5.95 -4.50
CA ALA A 90 -2.32 7.25 -4.48
C ALA A 90 -0.84 7.12 -4.06
N SER A 91 -0.55 6.23 -3.11
CA SER A 91 0.81 6.00 -2.61
C SER A 91 1.74 5.35 -3.65
N ILE A 92 1.22 4.76 -4.73
CA ILE A 92 2.03 4.23 -5.85
C ILE A 92 2.90 5.31 -6.50
N ALA A 93 2.49 6.59 -6.42
CA ALA A 93 3.32 7.70 -6.89
C ALA A 93 4.72 7.69 -6.25
N MET A 94 4.83 7.27 -4.98
CA MET A 94 6.09 7.24 -4.25
C MET A 94 7.10 6.24 -4.85
N PRO A 95 6.82 4.92 -4.98
CA PRO A 95 7.77 4.02 -5.61
C PRO A 95 8.01 4.31 -7.10
N VAL A 96 7.09 4.96 -7.81
CA VAL A 96 7.36 5.46 -9.17
C VAL A 96 8.43 6.55 -9.14
N THR A 97 8.29 7.55 -8.26
CA THR A 97 9.30 8.59 -8.06
C THR A 97 10.62 8.00 -7.57
N ASP A 98 10.58 7.03 -6.66
CA ASP A 98 11.76 6.35 -6.14
C ASP A 98 12.51 5.63 -7.28
N ALA A 99 11.79 4.90 -8.15
CA ALA A 99 12.36 4.22 -9.32
C ALA A 99 13.04 5.19 -10.29
N LEU A 100 12.36 6.28 -10.65
CA LEU A 100 12.90 7.30 -11.56
C LEU A 100 14.12 7.99 -10.96
N THR A 101 14.09 8.25 -9.65
CA THR A 101 15.21 8.88 -8.92
C THR A 101 16.45 8.01 -8.99
N VAL A 102 16.35 6.72 -8.65
CA VAL A 102 17.53 5.84 -8.63
C VAL A 102 18.04 5.54 -10.03
N MET A 103 17.16 5.41 -11.02
CA MET A 103 17.57 5.31 -12.43
C MET A 103 18.34 6.56 -12.88
N GLY A 104 17.91 7.75 -12.46
CA GLY A 104 18.63 9.00 -12.71
C GLY A 104 20.01 9.06 -12.04
N GLN A 105 20.26 8.24 -11.01
CA GLN A 105 21.57 8.07 -10.36
C GLN A 105 22.40 6.92 -10.97
N GLY A 106 21.97 6.35 -12.09
CA GLY A 106 22.71 5.31 -12.81
C GLY A 106 22.42 3.87 -12.35
N VAL A 107 21.41 3.66 -11.48
CA VAL A 107 20.97 2.31 -11.11
C VAL A 107 20.33 1.61 -12.32
N SER A 108 20.62 0.33 -12.48
CA SER A 108 20.09 -0.45 -13.60
C SER A 108 18.57 -0.53 -13.57
N PHE A 109 17.94 -0.55 -14.75
CA PHE A 109 16.49 -0.73 -14.88
C PHE A 109 16.02 -2.01 -14.18
N ALA A 110 16.78 -3.11 -14.30
CA ALA A 110 16.42 -4.38 -13.66
C ALA A 110 16.34 -4.25 -12.13
N TYR A 111 17.30 -3.55 -11.51
CA TYR A 111 17.28 -3.31 -10.07
C TYR A 111 16.14 -2.38 -9.67
N ALA A 112 15.97 -1.25 -10.37
CA ALA A 112 14.89 -0.30 -10.09
C ALA A 112 13.50 -0.95 -10.23
N PHE A 113 13.31 -1.79 -11.25
CA PHE A 113 12.09 -2.55 -11.45
C PHE A 113 11.87 -3.60 -10.34
N ALA A 114 12.91 -4.34 -9.97
CA ALA A 114 12.81 -5.37 -8.93
C ALA A 114 12.46 -4.76 -7.56
N VAL A 115 13.08 -3.65 -7.18
CA VAL A 115 12.87 -3.01 -5.87
C VAL A 115 11.62 -2.14 -5.85
N HIS A 116 11.51 -1.18 -6.77
CA HIS A 116 10.46 -0.17 -6.75
C HIS A 116 9.26 -0.56 -7.62
N GLY A 117 9.53 -1.13 -8.80
CA GLY A 117 8.48 -1.64 -9.68
C GLY A 117 7.64 -2.75 -9.04
N SER A 118 8.23 -3.60 -8.21
CA SER A 118 7.49 -4.62 -7.45
C SER A 118 6.52 -3.98 -6.45
N ALA A 119 6.90 -2.88 -5.78
CA ALA A 119 6.02 -2.13 -4.89
C ALA A 119 4.85 -1.47 -5.67
N VAL A 120 5.11 -0.94 -6.87
CA VAL A 120 4.07 -0.43 -7.77
C VAL A 120 3.08 -1.54 -8.11
N ILE A 121 3.55 -2.69 -8.58
CA ILE A 121 2.71 -3.83 -8.96
C ILE A 121 1.88 -4.31 -7.76
N TYR A 122 2.50 -4.43 -6.59
CA TYR A 122 1.82 -4.78 -5.35
C TYR A 122 0.68 -3.79 -5.04
N GLY A 123 0.97 -2.49 -5.12
CA GLY A 123 0.00 -1.43 -4.90
C GLY A 123 -1.18 -1.49 -5.88
N ILE A 124 -0.92 -1.74 -7.16
CA ILE A 124 -1.98 -1.90 -8.18
C ILE A 124 -2.87 -3.10 -7.84
N CYS A 125 -2.27 -4.27 -7.58
CA CYS A 125 -3.01 -5.49 -7.28
C CYS A 125 -3.85 -5.34 -5.99
N LEU A 126 -3.26 -4.80 -4.92
CA LEU A 126 -3.95 -4.59 -3.65
C LEU A 126 -5.02 -3.50 -3.77
N GLY A 127 -4.71 -2.38 -4.41
CA GLY A 127 -5.64 -1.28 -4.66
C GLY A 127 -6.87 -1.74 -5.45
N TRP A 128 -6.65 -2.48 -6.54
CA TRP A 128 -7.72 -3.12 -7.31
C TRP A 128 -8.57 -4.05 -6.43
N ALA A 129 -7.94 -4.92 -5.64
CA ALA A 129 -8.64 -5.85 -4.76
C ALA A 129 -9.44 -5.14 -3.65
N LEU A 130 -8.97 -4.00 -3.15
CA LEU A 130 -9.65 -3.18 -2.15
C LEU A 130 -10.84 -2.42 -2.74
N LEU A 131 -10.70 -1.90 -3.96
CA LEU A 131 -11.69 -1.04 -4.62
C LEU A 131 -12.75 -1.80 -5.42
N ARG A 132 -12.52 -3.06 -5.79
CA ARG A 132 -13.53 -3.85 -6.49
C ARG A 132 -14.81 -3.96 -5.64
N PRO A 133 -16.00 -3.82 -6.26
CA PRO A 133 -17.27 -4.07 -5.57
C PRO A 133 -17.29 -5.47 -4.97
N GLY A 134 -17.82 -5.60 -3.75
CA GLY A 134 -18.17 -6.92 -3.22
C GLY A 134 -19.23 -7.56 -4.12
N LYS A 135 -19.22 -8.89 -4.26
CA LYS A 135 -20.37 -9.57 -4.89
C LYS A 135 -21.60 -9.15 -4.11
N ALA A 136 -22.49 -8.38 -4.73
CA ALA A 136 -23.82 -8.16 -4.19
C ALA A 136 -24.36 -9.55 -3.88
N ARG A 137 -24.63 -9.82 -2.60
CA ARG A 137 -25.32 -11.05 -2.21
C ARG A 137 -26.59 -11.02 -3.06
N GLY A 138 -26.70 -11.98 -3.98
CA GLY A 138 -27.68 -11.92 -5.06
C GLY A 138 -29.03 -11.54 -4.51
N GLN A 139 -29.77 -10.74 -5.27
CA GLN A 139 -31.23 -10.66 -5.15
C GLN A 139 -31.77 -12.09 -5.39
N ALA A 140 -31.69 -12.91 -4.35
CA ALA A 140 -32.18 -14.27 -4.33
C ALA A 140 -33.59 -14.19 -3.76
N GLY A 141 -34.56 -14.24 -4.68
CA GLY A 141 -35.84 -14.91 -4.47
C GLY A 141 -36.77 -14.30 -3.44
N LEU A 142 -37.68 -13.45 -3.92
CA LEU A 142 -39.08 -13.62 -3.55
C LEU A 142 -39.86 -13.93 -4.83
N PRO A 143 -40.11 -15.22 -5.16
CA PRO A 143 -41.23 -15.53 -6.01
C PRO A 143 -42.49 -15.09 -5.26
N GLY A 144 -43.09 -14.00 -5.72
CA GLY A 144 -44.41 -13.59 -5.26
C GLY A 144 -45.38 -14.72 -5.53
N THR A 145 -45.83 -15.36 -4.44
CA THR A 145 -47.03 -16.19 -4.44
C THR A 145 -48.21 -15.30 -4.79
N GLN A 146 -48.58 -15.25 -6.07
CA GLN A 146 -49.94 -14.92 -6.45
C GLN A 146 -50.79 -16.16 -6.16
N GLY A 147 -51.40 -16.17 -4.98
CA GLY A 147 -52.33 -17.19 -4.55
C GLY A 147 -53.53 -16.52 -3.87
N LEU A 148 -54.65 -16.57 -4.61
CA LEU A 148 -56.05 -16.33 -4.26
C LEU A 148 -56.50 -14.87 -4.06
#